data_AF-A0A537RST2-F1
#
_entry.id   AF-A0A537RST2-F1
#
_cell.length_a   1.000
_cell.length_b   1.000
_cell.length_c   1.000
_cell.angle_alpha   90.00
_cell.angle_beta   90.00
_cell.angle_gamma   90.00
#
_symmetry.space_group_name_H-M   'P 1'
#
loop_
_entity.id
_entity.type
_entity.pdbx_description
1 polymer ?
#
loop_
_entity_poly.entity_id
_entity_poly.type
_entity_poly.pdbx_seq_one_letter_code
_entity_poly.pdbx_strand_id
1 'polypeptide(L)'
;MVRRVRRVSWGVGWGSLSSPAEDVGPMSEPADDRGPGRRQTSPEDTAAFEGRLSELGGRLDKIKAQREADAHADLDADMRGRGMAYGMRMAAELVGAVIVGGAIGWGLDKWLGSTPWLFLLFFVLGFAAGVLNVVRAYEGMQKEIMVRTGGRIGNKVPDDED
;
A
#
# COMPACT_ATOMS: atom_id res chain seq x y z
N MET A 1 20.27 25.93 -13.81
CA MET A 1 21.16 24.80 -13.48
C MET A 1 20.29 23.55 -13.32
N VAL A 2 20.13 22.76 -14.39
CA VAL A 2 19.14 21.67 -14.51
C VAL A 2 19.79 20.34 -14.10
N ARG A 3 19.36 19.75 -12.98
CA ARG A 3 19.86 18.43 -12.53
C ARG A 3 19.10 17.32 -13.26
N ARG A 4 19.79 16.73 -14.24
CA ARG A 4 19.38 15.54 -15.01
C ARG A 4 19.45 14.30 -14.10
N VAL A 5 18.30 13.74 -13.73
CA VAL A 5 18.22 12.46 -13.02
C VAL A 5 18.57 11.34 -14.00
N ARG A 6 19.61 10.56 -13.69
CA ARG A 6 20.08 9.44 -14.50
C ARG A 6 19.17 8.24 -14.27
N ARG A 7 18.50 7.76 -15.33
CA ARG A 7 17.86 6.44 -15.38
C ARG A 7 18.94 5.37 -15.33
N VAL A 8 18.89 4.50 -14.31
CA VAL A 8 19.69 3.28 -14.25
C VAL A 8 18.95 2.21 -15.05
N SER A 9 19.52 1.82 -16.18
CA SER A 9 19.02 0.76 -17.06
C SER A 9 19.77 -0.53 -16.74
N TRP A 10 19.06 -1.56 -16.27
CA TRP A 10 19.61 -2.90 -16.12
C TRP A 10 19.45 -3.64 -17.44
N GLY A 11 20.52 -3.69 -18.23
CA GLY A 11 20.59 -4.47 -19.46
C GLY A 11 20.86 -5.94 -19.13
N VAL A 12 19.86 -6.79 -19.32
CA VAL A 12 20.06 -8.24 -19.38
C VAL A 12 20.13 -8.61 -20.86
N GLY A 13 21.36 -8.63 -21.40
CA GLY A 13 21.64 -9.06 -22.77
C GLY A 13 21.85 -10.58 -22.80
N TRP A 14 20.91 -11.30 -23.40
CA TRP A 14 21.13 -12.70 -23.76
C TRP A 14 21.75 -12.72 -25.15
N GLY A 15 23.03 -13.08 -25.20
CA GLY A 15 23.81 -13.17 -26.43
C GLY A 15 23.27 -14.27 -27.34
N SER A 16 23.05 -13.90 -28.60
CA SER A 16 22.98 -14.84 -29.73
C SER A 16 24.33 -15.51 -29.89
N LEU A 17 24.38 -16.84 -29.75
CA LEU A 17 25.49 -17.62 -30.28
C LEU A 17 24.98 -18.55 -31.37
N SER A 18 25.55 -18.34 -32.54
CA SER A 18 25.37 -19.04 -33.81
C SER A 18 25.83 -20.49 -33.72
N SER A 19 25.12 -21.37 -34.43
CA SER A 19 25.53 -22.75 -34.73
C SER A 19 26.88 -22.82 -35.43
N PRO A 20 27.67 -23.86 -35.13
CA PRO A 20 28.42 -24.61 -36.11
C PRO A 20 27.70 -25.93 -36.40
N ALA A 21 27.36 -26.14 -37.67
CA ALA A 21 26.95 -27.44 -38.18
C ALA A 21 28.18 -28.37 -38.17
N GLU A 22 28.17 -29.38 -37.32
CA GLU A 22 29.10 -30.50 -37.42
C GLU A 22 28.39 -31.73 -37.99
N ASP A 23 29.01 -32.19 -39.06
CA ASP A 23 28.81 -33.40 -39.83
C ASP A 23 28.94 -34.66 -38.95
N VAL A 24 27.90 -35.48 -38.94
CA VAL A 24 27.91 -36.82 -38.34
C VAL A 24 27.28 -37.80 -39.33
N GLY A 25 28.13 -38.62 -39.95
CA GLY A 25 27.77 -39.68 -40.88
C GLY A 25 26.90 -40.79 -40.25
N PRO A 26 26.39 -41.72 -41.07
CA PRO A 26 25.31 -42.62 -40.68
C PRO A 26 25.79 -43.66 -39.64
N MET A 27 25.36 -43.46 -38.39
CA MET A 27 25.59 -44.41 -37.31
C MET A 27 24.69 -45.63 -37.53
N SER A 28 25.33 -46.77 -37.79
CA SER A 28 24.70 -48.05 -37.99
C SER A 28 24.00 -48.51 -36.70
N GLU A 29 22.70 -48.73 -36.79
CA GLU A 29 21.84 -49.36 -35.78
C GLU A 29 22.37 -50.74 -35.36
N PRO A 30 22.62 -50.98 -34.07
CA PRO A 30 22.34 -52.28 -33.49
C PRO A 30 20.86 -52.30 -33.12
N ALA A 31 20.14 -53.22 -33.75
CA ALA A 31 18.77 -53.56 -33.43
C ALA A 31 18.61 -53.95 -31.95
N ASP A 32 17.41 -53.65 -31.44
CA ASP A 32 16.74 -54.33 -30.33
C ASP A 32 17.18 -53.96 -28.90
N ASP A 33 16.42 -53.06 -28.27
CA ASP A 33 15.67 -53.47 -27.08
C ASP A 33 14.37 -52.65 -26.99
N ARG A 34 13.25 -53.36 -26.93
CA ARG A 34 11.92 -52.77 -26.86
C ARG A 34 11.67 -52.27 -25.46
N GLY A 35 11.33 -50.99 -25.36
CA GLY A 35 10.38 -50.53 -24.34
C GLY A 35 10.44 -49.04 -24.09
N PRO A 36 9.38 -48.26 -24.39
CA PRO A 36 9.11 -47.07 -23.62
C PRO A 36 8.69 -47.55 -22.23
N GLY A 37 9.68 -47.85 -21.39
CA GLY A 37 9.47 -48.06 -19.98
C GLY A 37 8.90 -46.78 -19.42
N ARG A 38 7.56 -46.68 -19.43
CA ARG A 38 6.84 -45.85 -18.46
C ARG A 38 7.55 -46.13 -17.15
N ARG A 39 8.28 -45.14 -16.63
CA ARG A 39 8.69 -45.14 -15.24
C ARG A 39 7.37 -45.15 -14.48
N GLN A 40 6.86 -46.36 -14.24
CA GLN A 40 5.80 -46.62 -13.31
C GLN A 40 6.44 -46.20 -12.00
N THR A 41 6.11 -44.99 -11.57
CA THR A 41 6.49 -44.53 -10.25
C THR A 41 5.99 -45.60 -9.30
N SER A 42 6.92 -46.37 -8.74
CA SER A 42 6.57 -47.42 -7.79
C SER A 42 5.71 -46.76 -6.71
N PRO A 43 4.67 -47.41 -6.18
CA PRO A 43 3.83 -46.85 -5.11
C PRO A 43 4.64 -46.28 -3.93
N GLU A 44 5.84 -46.81 -3.71
CA GLU A 44 6.81 -46.36 -2.70
C GLU A 44 7.49 -45.02 -3.06
N ASP A 45 7.85 -44.79 -4.33
CA ASP A 45 8.49 -43.56 -4.79
C ASP A 45 7.49 -42.38 -4.81
N THR A 46 6.23 -42.66 -5.18
CA THR A 46 5.16 -41.66 -5.09
C THR A 46 4.91 -41.26 -3.65
N ALA A 47 4.86 -42.23 -2.72
CA ALA A 47 4.67 -41.94 -1.31
C ALA A 47 5.83 -41.13 -0.71
N ALA A 48 7.08 -41.45 -1.09
CA ALA A 48 8.26 -40.71 -0.63
C ALA A 48 8.31 -39.26 -1.17
N PHE A 49 7.87 -39.03 -2.41
CA PHE A 49 7.79 -37.69 -3.01
C PHE A 49 6.65 -36.85 -2.41
N GLU A 50 5.48 -37.46 -2.17
CA GLU A 50 4.35 -36.83 -1.49
C GLU A 50 4.71 -36.37 -0.07
N GLY A 51 5.51 -37.16 0.67
CA GLY A 51 6.03 -36.74 1.97
C GLY A 51 6.84 -35.44 1.91
N ARG A 52 7.69 -35.29 0.88
CA ARG A 52 8.48 -34.06 0.66
C ARG A 52 7.62 -32.89 0.22
N LEU A 53 6.60 -33.11 -0.61
CA LEU A 53 5.65 -32.06 -1.00
C LEU A 53 4.79 -31.60 0.17
N SER A 54 4.37 -32.53 1.04
CA SER A 54 3.64 -32.20 2.26
C SER A 54 4.50 -31.36 3.21
N GLU A 55 5.77 -31.71 3.37
CA GLU A 55 6.72 -30.94 4.16
C GLU A 55 6.97 -29.53 3.57
N LEU A 56 7.16 -29.44 2.25
CA LEU A 56 7.35 -28.17 1.56
C LEU A 56 6.09 -27.30 1.60
N GLY A 57 4.91 -27.89 1.41
CA GLY A 57 3.62 -27.21 1.55
C GLY A 57 3.45 -26.64 2.96
N GLY A 58 3.70 -27.46 3.99
CA GLY A 58 3.64 -27.02 5.38
C GLY A 58 4.67 -25.93 5.74
N ARG A 59 5.85 -25.92 5.10
CA ARG A 59 6.83 -24.84 5.24
C ARG A 59 6.41 -23.57 4.50
N LEU A 60 5.84 -23.70 3.29
CA LEU A 60 5.38 -22.58 2.48
C LEU A 60 4.17 -21.89 3.12
N ASP A 61 3.22 -22.65 3.66
CA ASP A 61 2.05 -22.11 4.36
C ASP A 61 2.45 -21.30 5.59
N LYS A 62 3.45 -21.78 6.36
CA LYS A 62 4.01 -21.04 7.49
C LYS A 62 4.65 -19.72 7.06
N ILE A 63 5.47 -19.74 6.01
CA ILE A 63 6.12 -18.52 5.48
C ILE A 63 5.08 -17.55 4.92
N LYS A 64 4.08 -18.06 4.22
CA LYS A 64 2.99 -17.25 3.66
C LYS A 64 2.16 -16.61 4.77
N ALA A 65 1.73 -17.38 5.76
CA ALA A 65 0.99 -16.87 6.92
C ALA A 65 1.79 -15.81 7.70
N GLN A 66 3.10 -16.01 7.86
CA GLN A 66 3.97 -15.04 8.52
C GLN A 66 4.10 -13.75 7.71
N ARG A 67 4.31 -13.84 6.39
CA ARG A 67 4.35 -12.66 5.50
C ARG A 67 3.03 -11.92 5.44
N GLU A 68 1.91 -12.63 5.46
CA GLU A 68 0.58 -12.01 5.51
C GLU A 68 0.38 -11.27 6.84
N ALA A 69 0.74 -11.88 7.97
CA ALA A 69 0.67 -11.23 9.28
C ALA A 69 1.57 -9.98 9.36
N ASP A 70 2.81 -10.05 8.87
CA ASP A 70 3.73 -8.91 8.83
C ASP A 70 3.20 -7.80 7.90
N ALA A 71 2.70 -8.17 6.71
CA ALA A 71 2.10 -7.21 5.79
C ALA A 71 0.86 -6.53 6.38
N HIS A 72 0.02 -7.26 7.12
CA HIS A 72 -1.12 -6.68 7.84
C HIS A 72 -0.67 -5.72 8.94
N ALA A 73 0.36 -6.08 9.71
CA ALA A 73 0.92 -5.22 10.75
C ALA A 73 1.52 -3.93 10.18
N ASP A 74 2.23 -4.01 9.06
CA ASP A 74 2.80 -2.85 8.36
C ASP A 74 1.70 -1.92 7.82
N LEU A 75 0.67 -2.50 7.18
CA LEU A 75 -0.49 -1.73 6.70
C LEU A 75 -1.23 -1.02 7.84
N ASP A 76 -1.42 -1.70 8.98
CA ASP A 76 -2.03 -1.11 10.16
C ASP A 76 -1.17 0.01 10.75
N ALA A 77 0.15 -0.18 10.83
CA ALA A 77 1.08 0.84 11.30
C ALA A 77 1.06 2.07 10.38
N ASP A 78 1.05 1.89 9.06
CA ASP A 78 0.98 2.95 8.06
C ASP A 78 -0.37 3.70 8.11
N MET A 79 -1.48 2.99 8.30
CA MET A 79 -2.80 3.60 8.45
C MET A 79 -2.88 4.43 9.74
N ARG A 80 -2.36 3.89 10.86
CA ARG A 80 -2.27 4.61 12.14
C ARG A 80 -1.37 5.84 12.04
N GLY A 81 -0.21 5.73 11.39
CA GLY A 81 0.72 6.83 11.17
C GLY A 81 0.09 7.96 10.35
N ARG A 82 -0.62 7.62 9.28
CA ARG A 82 -1.36 8.60 8.45
C ARG A 82 -2.51 9.25 9.22
N GLY A 83 -3.30 8.47 9.97
CA GLY A 83 -4.37 9.00 10.81
C GLY A 83 -3.86 9.98 11.87
N MET A 84 -2.75 9.65 12.53
CA MET A 84 -2.11 10.52 13.52
C MET A 84 -1.56 11.80 12.90
N ALA A 85 -0.84 11.70 11.76
CA ALA A 85 -0.32 12.87 11.06
C ALA A 85 -1.45 13.83 10.62
N TYR A 86 -2.56 13.26 10.13
CA TYR A 86 -3.74 14.04 9.77
C TYR A 86 -4.39 14.71 10.99
N GLY A 87 -4.60 13.97 12.08
CA GLY A 87 -5.15 14.50 13.33
C GLY A 87 -4.30 15.64 13.91
N MET A 88 -2.98 15.47 13.93
CA MET A 88 -2.04 16.50 14.40
C MET A 88 -2.10 17.77 13.54
N ARG A 89 -2.22 17.62 12.22
CA ARG A 89 -2.36 18.77 11.32
C ARG A 89 -3.68 19.52 11.57
N MET A 90 -4.80 18.81 11.69
CA MET A 90 -6.09 19.42 11.99
C MET A 90 -6.07 20.16 13.34
N ALA A 91 -5.42 19.56 14.36
CA ALA A 91 -5.22 20.20 15.65
C ALA A 91 -4.36 21.46 15.53
N ALA A 92 -3.27 21.41 14.76
CA ALA A 92 -2.40 22.57 14.53
C ALA A 92 -3.13 23.70 13.77
N GLU A 93 -3.98 23.37 12.80
CA GLU A 93 -4.81 24.34 12.08
C GLU A 93 -5.81 25.03 13.01
N LEU A 94 -6.47 24.27 13.90
CA LEU A 94 -7.38 24.82 14.90
C LEU A 94 -6.67 25.73 15.90
N VAL A 95 -5.57 25.25 16.48
CA VAL A 95 -4.77 26.02 17.46
C VAL A 95 -4.20 27.28 16.80
N GLY A 96 -3.70 27.18 15.57
CA GLY A 96 -3.21 28.31 14.80
C GLY A 96 -4.27 29.38 14.58
N ALA A 97 -5.48 28.99 14.15
CA ALA A 97 -6.58 29.93 13.93
C ALA A 97 -7.00 30.65 15.22
N VAL A 98 -7.05 29.93 16.35
CA VAL A 98 -7.37 30.51 17.67
C VAL A 98 -6.28 31.48 18.14
N ILE A 99 -5.00 31.12 18.00
CA ILE A 99 -3.89 31.99 18.37
C ILE A 99 -3.91 33.28 17.53
N VAL A 100 -4.10 33.16 16.21
CA VAL A 100 -4.17 34.32 15.32
C VAL A 100 -5.38 35.21 15.65
N GLY A 101 -6.56 34.63 15.83
CA GLY A 101 -7.76 35.38 16.23
C GLY A 101 -7.58 36.08 17.58
N GLY A 102 -7.07 35.36 18.58
CA GLY A 102 -6.78 35.92 19.90
C GLY A 102 -5.74 37.04 19.86
N ALA A 103 -4.67 36.88 19.08
CA ALA A 103 -3.63 37.91 18.94
C ALA A 103 -4.18 39.18 18.27
N ILE A 104 -4.98 39.03 17.21
CA ILE A 104 -5.63 40.16 16.54
C ILE A 104 -6.60 40.85 17.49
N GLY A 105 -7.49 40.10 18.15
CA GLY A 105 -8.47 40.66 19.08
C GLY A 105 -7.82 41.37 20.27
N TRP A 106 -6.77 40.79 20.84
CA TRP A 106 -6.01 41.42 21.92
C TRP A 106 -5.29 42.70 21.48
N GLY A 107 -4.67 42.69 20.28
CA GLY A 107 -4.03 43.88 19.73
C GLY A 107 -5.01 45.03 19.49
N LEU A 108 -6.20 44.70 18.97
CA LEU A 108 -7.26 45.67 18.75
C LEU A 108 -7.82 46.22 20.06
N ASP A 109 -8.04 45.36 21.06
CA ASP A 109 -8.50 45.82 22.38
C ASP A 109 -7.51 46.79 23.04
N LYS A 110 -6.20 46.52 22.89
CA LYS A 110 -5.15 47.40 23.40
C LYS A 110 -5.07 48.73 22.66
N TRP A 111 -5.30 48.73 21.35
CA TRP A 111 -5.22 49.94 20.55
C TRP A 111 -6.44 50.85 20.75
N LEU A 112 -7.63 50.26 20.88
CA LEU A 112 -8.89 50.98 21.05
C LEU A 112 -9.21 51.30 22.52
N GLY A 113 -8.44 50.75 23.46
CA GLY A 113 -8.71 50.88 24.89
C GLY A 113 -10.01 50.22 25.32
N SER A 114 -10.54 49.29 24.50
CA SER A 114 -11.77 48.58 24.81
C SER A 114 -11.55 47.56 25.91
N THR A 115 -12.61 47.28 26.66
CA THR A 115 -12.73 46.05 27.45
C THR A 115 -12.66 44.84 26.49
N PRO A 116 -12.31 43.62 26.95
CA PRO A 116 -11.83 42.50 26.11
C PRO A 116 -12.92 41.84 25.21
N TRP A 117 -13.80 42.66 24.65
CA TRP A 117 -14.89 42.29 23.76
C TRP A 117 -14.38 41.92 22.37
N LEU A 118 -13.38 42.64 21.83
CA LEU A 118 -12.83 42.28 20.51
C LEU A 118 -12.01 41.01 20.61
N PHE A 119 -11.25 40.81 21.68
CA PHE A 119 -10.61 39.53 21.98
C PHE A 119 -11.63 38.40 21.97
N LEU A 120 -12.74 38.52 22.70
CA LEU A 120 -13.77 37.48 22.74
C LEU A 120 -14.37 37.22 21.36
N LEU A 121 -14.71 38.29 20.62
CA LEU A 121 -15.28 38.19 19.28
C LEU A 121 -14.32 37.50 18.30
N PHE A 122 -13.08 37.94 18.22
CA PHE A 122 -12.07 37.37 17.33
C PHE A 122 -11.60 35.99 17.77
N PHE A 123 -11.64 35.68 19.06
CA PHE A 123 -11.37 34.33 19.57
C PHE A 123 -12.43 33.34 19.07
N VAL A 124 -13.72 33.68 19.23
CA VAL A 124 -14.83 32.86 18.72
C VAL A 124 -14.77 32.74 17.20
N LEU A 125 -14.49 33.86 16.51
CA LEU A 125 -14.37 33.87 15.05
C LEU A 125 -13.18 33.02 14.57
N GLY A 126 -12.04 33.10 15.26
CA GLY A 126 -10.86 32.28 14.98
C GLY A 126 -11.12 30.79 15.21
N PHE A 127 -11.81 30.45 16.29
CA PHE A 127 -12.25 29.07 16.54
C PHE A 127 -13.21 28.57 15.45
N ALA A 128 -14.23 29.37 15.09
CA ALA A 128 -15.17 29.03 14.03
C ALA A 128 -14.45 28.84 12.69
N ALA A 129 -13.50 29.73 12.35
CA ALA A 129 -12.67 29.60 11.15
C ALA A 129 -11.82 28.31 11.17
N GLY A 130 -11.25 27.96 12.32
CA GLY A 130 -10.51 26.71 12.50
C GLY A 130 -11.39 25.47 12.28
N VAL A 131 -12.57 25.42 12.89
CA VAL A 131 -13.54 24.33 12.70
C VAL A 131 -13.98 24.23 11.23
N LEU A 132 -14.29 25.36 10.59
CA LEU A 132 -14.67 25.41 9.17
C LEU A 132 -13.54 24.92 8.26
N ASN A 133 -12.28 25.21 8.60
CA ASN A 133 -11.13 24.71 7.84
C ASN A 133 -11.01 23.18 7.93
N VAL A 134 -11.20 22.64 9.13
CA VAL A 134 -11.20 21.20 9.40
C VAL A 134 -12.34 20.50 8.66
N VAL A 135 -13.57 21.00 8.73
CA VAL A 135 -14.72 20.45 7.99
C VAL A 135 -14.46 20.45 6.48
N ARG A 136 -13.94 21.57 5.94
CA ARG A 136 -13.58 21.65 4.52
C ARG A 136 -12.51 20.63 4.11
N ALA A 137 -11.54 20.34 4.98
CA ALA A 137 -10.54 19.32 4.72
C ALA A 137 -11.16 17.91 4.63
N TYR A 138 -12.14 17.61 5.50
CA TYR A 138 -12.89 16.35 5.45
C TYR A 138 -13.76 16.24 4.19
N GLU A 139 -14.46 17.31 3.81
CA GLU A 139 -15.30 17.32 2.59
C GLU A 139 -14.48 17.10 1.31
N GLY A 140 -13.27 17.69 1.23
CA GLY A 140 -12.36 17.47 0.10
C GLY A 140 -11.95 16.00 -0.03
N MET A 141 -11.69 15.35 1.10
CA MET A 141 -11.32 13.93 1.14
C MET A 141 -12.49 13.02 0.73
N GLN A 142 -13.72 13.32 1.18
CA GLN A 142 -14.90 12.56 0.77
C GLN A 142 -15.17 12.69 -0.73
N LYS A 143 -15.03 13.90 -1.30
CA LYS A 143 -15.17 14.11 -2.75
C LYS A 143 -14.13 13.32 -3.54
N GLU A 144 -12.88 13.25 -3.08
CA GLU A 144 -11.84 12.46 -3.74
C GLU A 144 -12.10 10.95 -3.64
N ILE A 145 -12.54 10.46 -2.48
CA ILE A 145 -12.92 9.04 -2.30
C ILE A 145 -14.14 8.71 -3.17
N MET A 146 -15.13 9.59 -3.26
CA MET A 146 -16.32 9.38 -4.09
C MET A 146 -15.98 9.37 -5.59
N VAL A 147 -15.05 10.22 -6.03
CA VAL A 147 -14.55 10.27 -7.42
C VAL A 147 -13.67 9.06 -7.74
N ARG A 148 -12.82 8.59 -6.81
CA ARG A 148 -11.94 7.42 -7.01
C ARG A 148 -12.67 6.08 -6.86
N THR A 149 -13.70 6.01 -6.02
CA THR A 149 -14.47 4.78 -5.73
C THR A 149 -15.73 4.65 -6.60
N GLY A 150 -16.07 5.64 -7.42
CA GLY A 150 -17.05 5.52 -8.50
C GLY A 150 -18.42 4.97 -8.06
N GLY A 151 -18.96 5.44 -6.94
CA GLY A 151 -20.32 5.10 -6.51
C GLY A 151 -20.54 3.65 -6.06
N ARG A 152 -19.50 2.83 -5.85
CA ARG A 152 -19.66 1.40 -5.48
C ARG A 152 -19.74 1.13 -3.97
N ILE A 153 -19.83 2.16 -3.12
CA ILE A 153 -20.07 2.01 -1.65
C ILE A 153 -21.57 2.00 -1.35
N GLY A 154 -22.34 1.31 -2.18
CA GLY A 154 -23.79 1.18 -2.06
C GLY A 154 -24.34 -0.16 -2.56
N ASN A 155 -23.48 -1.13 -2.90
CA ASN A 155 -23.96 -2.48 -3.17
C ASN A 155 -23.93 -3.28 -1.86
N LYS A 156 -25.10 -3.84 -1.54
CA LYS A 156 -25.50 -4.34 -0.23
C LYS A 156 -24.53 -5.39 0.33
N VAL A 157 -24.31 -5.30 1.64
CA VAL A 157 -23.98 -6.47 2.47
C VAL A 157 -25.14 -7.46 2.28
N PRO A 158 -24.91 -8.72 1.87
CA PRO A 158 -25.95 -9.74 1.92
C PRO A 158 -26.41 -9.87 3.38
N ASP A 159 -27.70 -9.67 3.63
CA ASP A 159 -28.31 -10.09 4.88
C ASP A 159 -28.30 -11.62 4.85
N ASP A 160 -27.33 -12.22 5.54
CA ASP A 160 -27.31 -13.65 5.81
C ASP A 160 -28.45 -13.92 6.82
N GLU A 161 -29.66 -14.12 6.30
CA GLU A 161 -30.82 -14.63 7.06
C GLU A 161 -30.58 -16.10 7.43
N ASP A 162 -30.41 -16.39 8.73
CA ASP A 162 -30.59 -17.69 9.37
C ASP A 162 -31.39 -17.53 10.68
#